data_AF-A0A2S1Q7Z4-F1
#
_entry.id   AF-A0A2S1Q7Z4-F1
#
_cell.length_a   1.000
_cell.length_b   1.000
_cell.length_c   1.000
_cell.angle_alpha   90.00
_cell.angle_beta   90.00
_cell.angle_gamma   90.00
#
_symmetry.space_group_name_H-M   'P 1'
#
loop_
_entity.id
_entity.type
_entity.pdbx_description
1 polymer ?
#
loop_
_entity_poly.entity_id
_entity_poly.type
_entity_poly.pdbx_seq_one_letter_code
_entity_poly.pdbx_strand_id
1 'polypeptide(L)'
;MQWPVRQHMKKNILLIFTILIFTAKLFAQDCGYEEYYSLVDIASKNYNDKNYKDAEKNLKLAFTKTDHPLGADLHLAFSVAKKRNDEKWAEQIAIRLAKGGIPLRYFRYYKKSSWYEQFSADFQTYSDYYIANYKPELRDDLLDLISRDKEFNSNYHDWRTRKIELSLDKLINGASKIISDFKQMTDKYGFPNERLTGYNYVRRKNSVEYYNTDVLIIHIYQRGVLIFKDEIHDIVCEGGLHPNYEETLKKIRGFGNSTGVEQEMKVRYKMYRQTE
;
A
#
# COMPACT_ATOMS: atom_id res chain seq x y z
N MET A 1 66.29 21.86 -7.29
CA MET A 1 65.00 22.55 -7.10
C MET A 1 63.90 21.66 -7.67
N GLN A 2 63.39 20.70 -6.88
CA GLN A 2 62.32 19.77 -7.30
C GLN A 2 61.07 20.06 -6.49
N TRP A 3 60.00 20.42 -7.19
CA TRP A 3 58.72 20.82 -6.62
C TRP A 3 57.89 19.61 -6.16
N PRO A 4 57.31 19.61 -4.95
CA PRO A 4 56.46 18.53 -4.46
C PRO A 4 54.99 18.75 -4.87
N VAL A 5 54.67 18.65 -6.17
CA VAL A 5 53.28 18.87 -6.65
C VAL A 5 52.50 17.55 -6.81
N ARG A 6 53.18 16.42 -6.97
CA ARG A 6 52.53 15.13 -7.30
C ARG A 6 51.78 14.44 -6.15
N GLN A 7 52.14 14.69 -4.89
CA GLN A 7 51.56 13.97 -3.76
C GLN A 7 50.19 14.55 -3.33
N HIS A 8 50.00 15.86 -3.48
CA HIS A 8 48.76 16.55 -3.12
C HIS A 8 47.60 16.25 -4.08
N MET A 9 47.86 16.19 -5.39
CA MET A 9 46.84 15.85 -6.39
C MET A 9 46.28 14.44 -6.21
N LYS A 10 47.11 13.45 -5.87
CA LYS A 10 46.67 12.06 -5.63
C LYS A 10 45.75 11.93 -4.41
N LYS A 11 46.01 12.69 -3.33
CA LYS A 11 45.14 12.72 -2.14
C LYS A 11 43.79 13.36 -2.43
N ASN A 12 43.76 14.43 -3.22
CA ASN A 12 42.50 15.11 -3.58
C ASN A 12 41.64 14.25 -4.52
N ILE A 13 42.23 13.54 -5.48
CA ILE A 13 41.50 12.61 -6.37
C ILE A 13 40.92 11.43 -5.59
N LEU A 14 41.68 10.87 -4.62
CA LEU A 14 41.19 9.80 -3.76
C LEU A 14 40.02 10.27 -2.89
N LEU A 15 40.08 11.48 -2.34
CA LEU A 15 39.01 12.07 -1.54
C LEU A 15 37.72 12.27 -2.36
N ILE A 16 37.85 12.78 -3.60
CA ILE A 16 36.72 12.96 -4.52
C ILE A 16 36.09 11.61 -4.89
N PHE A 17 36.89 10.58 -5.16
CA PHE A 17 36.40 9.23 -5.42
C PHE A 17 35.68 8.62 -4.21
N THR A 18 36.19 8.86 -3.00
CA THR A 18 35.57 8.35 -1.77
C THR A 18 34.20 9.02 -1.54
N ILE A 19 34.10 10.34 -1.75
CA ILE A 19 32.84 11.08 -1.66
C ILE A 19 31.83 10.56 -2.70
N LEU A 20 32.26 10.36 -3.95
CA LEU A 20 31.39 9.83 -5.02
C LEU A 20 30.86 8.41 -4.73
N ILE A 21 31.67 7.54 -4.14
CA ILE A 21 31.25 6.18 -3.76
C ILE A 21 30.27 6.20 -2.58
N PHE A 22 30.48 7.08 -1.60
CA PHE A 22 29.53 7.24 -0.48
C PHE A 22 28.21 7.86 -0.93
N THR A 23 28.23 8.82 -1.87
CA THR A 23 26.99 9.35 -2.46
C THR A 23 26.28 8.31 -3.31
N ALA A 24 26.99 7.48 -4.09
CA ALA A 24 26.36 6.43 -4.89
C ALA A 24 25.65 5.37 -4.02
N LYS A 25 26.18 5.06 -2.83
CA LYS A 25 25.52 4.19 -1.85
C LYS A 25 24.32 4.85 -1.14
N LEU A 26 24.27 6.18 -1.08
CA LEU A 26 23.09 6.92 -0.60
C LEU A 26 21.99 7.01 -1.65
N PHE A 27 22.33 6.89 -2.94
CA PHE A 27 21.37 6.91 -4.06
C PHE A 27 20.88 5.52 -4.48
N ALA A 28 21.56 4.45 -4.09
CA ALA A 28 20.93 3.13 -4.03
C ALA A 28 20.04 3.09 -2.79
N GLN A 29 18.83 3.66 -2.87
CA GLN A 29 17.81 3.43 -1.86
C GLN A 29 17.53 1.93 -1.85
N ASP A 30 18.04 1.25 -0.84
CA ASP A 30 17.70 -0.15 -0.58
C ASP A 30 16.19 -0.19 -0.35
N CYS A 31 15.48 -1.02 -1.11
CA CYS A 31 14.03 -1.10 -1.11
C CYS A 31 13.57 -1.72 0.22
N GLY A 32 13.51 -0.93 1.29
CA GLY A 32 13.27 -1.42 2.65
C GLY A 32 11.96 -2.19 2.80
N TYR A 33 10.98 -1.91 1.93
CA TYR A 33 9.73 -2.64 1.90
C TYR A 33 9.85 -4.08 1.40
N GLU A 34 10.83 -4.42 0.55
CA GLU A 34 11.00 -5.79 0.07
C GLU A 34 11.32 -6.76 1.23
N GLU A 35 12.35 -6.43 2.03
CA GLU A 35 12.69 -7.23 3.21
C GLU A 35 11.60 -7.15 4.28
N TYR A 36 10.98 -5.98 4.45
CA TYR A 36 9.82 -5.79 5.34
C TYR A 36 8.70 -6.78 5.04
N TYR A 37 8.26 -6.86 3.78
CA TYR A 37 7.15 -7.74 3.38
C TYR A 37 7.52 -9.21 3.59
N SER A 38 8.75 -9.61 3.23
CA SER A 38 9.21 -10.98 3.49
C SER A 38 9.13 -11.36 4.98
N LEU A 39 9.48 -10.43 5.88
CA LEU A 39 9.43 -10.67 7.33
C LEU A 39 8.00 -10.69 7.86
N VAL A 40 7.13 -9.82 7.36
CA VAL A 40 5.70 -9.80 7.70
C VAL A 40 5.01 -11.09 7.24
N ASP A 41 5.32 -11.59 6.05
CA ASP A 41 4.78 -12.86 5.54
C ASP A 41 5.16 -14.05 6.42
N ILE A 42 6.42 -14.10 6.86
CA ILE A 42 6.89 -15.12 7.82
C ILE A 42 6.17 -14.96 9.16
N ALA A 43 6.00 -13.73 9.65
CA ALA A 43 5.29 -13.48 10.89
C ALA A 43 3.82 -13.90 10.83
N SER A 44 3.15 -13.64 9.71
CA SER A 44 1.77 -14.04 9.45
C SER A 44 1.62 -15.56 9.48
N LYS A 45 2.53 -16.30 8.82
CA LYS A 45 2.59 -17.77 8.88
C LYS A 45 2.78 -18.26 10.33
N ASN A 46 3.76 -17.71 11.05
CA ASN A 46 4.02 -18.06 12.45
C ASN A 46 2.81 -17.77 13.36
N TYR A 47 2.09 -16.67 13.13
CA TYR A 47 0.87 -16.36 13.87
C TYR A 47 -0.23 -17.39 13.63
N ASN A 48 -0.44 -17.80 12.38
CA ASN A 48 -1.42 -18.83 12.01
C ASN A 48 -1.07 -20.19 12.63
N ASP A 49 0.22 -20.51 12.72
CA ASP A 49 0.74 -21.71 13.39
C ASP A 49 0.78 -21.59 14.93
N LYS A 50 0.25 -20.48 15.49
CA LYS A 50 0.25 -20.15 16.92
C LYS A 50 1.66 -19.99 17.53
N ASN A 51 2.69 -19.87 16.70
CA ASN A 51 4.05 -19.56 17.12
C ASN A 51 4.23 -18.05 17.32
N TYR A 52 3.55 -17.52 18.34
CA TYR A 52 3.50 -16.07 18.58
C TYR A 52 4.85 -15.44 18.93
N LYS A 53 5.78 -16.22 19.49
CA LYS A 53 7.13 -15.74 19.82
C LYS A 53 7.93 -15.42 18.56
N ASP A 54 7.88 -16.32 17.57
CA ASP A 54 8.57 -16.09 16.30
C ASP A 54 7.82 -15.08 15.42
N ALA A 55 6.48 -15.01 15.52
CA ALA A 55 5.72 -13.94 14.89
C ALA A 55 6.16 -12.55 15.42
N GLU A 56 6.27 -12.39 16.74
CA GLU A 56 6.75 -11.17 17.37
C GLU A 56 8.17 -10.80 16.93
N LYS A 57 9.10 -11.77 16.93
CA LYS A 57 10.49 -11.56 16.51
C LYS A 57 10.56 -11.02 15.08
N ASN A 58 9.81 -11.62 14.15
CA ASN A 58 9.81 -11.22 12.75
C ASN A 58 9.14 -9.86 12.55
N LEU A 59 8.04 -9.54 13.26
CA LEU A 59 7.42 -8.21 13.18
C LEU A 59 8.31 -7.12 13.74
N LYS A 60 8.98 -7.36 14.87
CA LYS A 60 9.94 -6.40 15.42
C LYS A 60 11.10 -6.15 14.46
N LEU A 61 11.59 -7.19 13.77
CA LEU A 61 12.61 -7.05 12.74
C LEU A 61 12.08 -6.33 11.48
N ALA A 62 10.86 -6.65 11.03
CA ALA A 62 10.24 -5.95 9.91
C ALA A 62 10.15 -4.45 10.18
N PHE A 63 9.73 -4.08 11.39
CA PHE A 63 9.57 -2.68 11.79
C PHE A 63 10.90 -1.91 11.93
N THR A 64 12.07 -2.55 11.77
CA THR A 64 13.35 -1.83 11.63
C THR A 64 13.71 -1.49 10.18
N LYS A 65 12.99 -2.05 9.20
CA LYS A 65 13.23 -1.85 7.77
C LYS A 65 12.52 -0.64 7.18
N THR A 66 11.50 -0.15 7.88
CA THR A 66 10.74 1.05 7.50
C THR A 66 10.34 1.81 8.75
N ASP A 67 10.35 3.14 8.64
CA ASP A 67 9.78 4.05 9.64
C ASP A 67 8.23 3.99 9.67
N HIS A 68 7.63 3.52 8.57
CA HIS A 68 6.18 3.51 8.36
C HIS A 68 5.60 2.10 8.07
N PRO A 69 5.57 1.19 9.06
CA PRO A 69 4.87 -0.07 8.94
C PRO A 69 3.39 0.12 8.59
N LEU A 70 2.87 -0.84 7.84
CA LEU A 70 1.51 -0.80 7.33
C LEU A 70 0.51 -1.11 8.43
N GLY A 71 -0.69 -0.56 8.30
CA GLY A 71 -1.75 -0.64 9.30
C GLY A 71 -2.20 -2.07 9.59
N ALA A 72 -2.34 -2.90 8.56
CA ALA A 72 -2.70 -4.31 8.72
C ALA A 72 -1.61 -5.10 9.46
N ASP A 73 -0.33 -4.74 9.28
CA ASP A 73 0.80 -5.41 9.91
C ASP A 73 0.95 -4.97 11.37
N LEU A 74 0.67 -3.70 11.66
CA LEU A 74 0.50 -3.20 13.02
C LEU A 74 -0.70 -3.86 13.72
N HIS A 75 -1.80 -4.11 13.01
CA HIS A 75 -2.94 -4.86 13.55
C HIS A 75 -2.58 -6.31 13.90
N LEU A 76 -1.80 -6.97 13.04
CA LEU A 76 -1.23 -8.29 13.33
C LEU A 76 -0.30 -8.23 14.55
N ALA A 77 0.62 -7.26 14.60
CA ALA A 77 1.53 -7.08 15.73
C ALA A 77 0.79 -6.82 17.04
N PHE A 78 -0.27 -6.02 17.02
CA PHE A 78 -1.10 -5.77 18.19
C PHE A 78 -1.75 -7.07 18.68
N SER A 79 -2.26 -7.89 17.76
CA SER A 79 -2.83 -9.20 18.07
C SER A 79 -1.79 -10.13 18.68
N VAL A 80 -0.58 -10.18 18.12
CA VAL A 80 0.55 -10.96 18.65
C VAL A 80 0.92 -10.49 20.07
N ALA A 81 1.07 -9.18 20.28
CA ALA A 81 1.39 -8.60 21.59
C ALA A 81 0.37 -9.02 22.65
N LYS A 82 -0.93 -8.97 22.31
CA LYS A 82 -2.00 -9.43 23.22
C LYS A 82 -1.94 -10.94 23.48
N LYS A 83 -1.61 -11.78 22.49
CA LYS A 83 -1.41 -13.23 22.69
C LYS A 83 -0.20 -13.55 23.57
N ARG A 84 0.80 -12.67 23.57
CA ARG A 84 2.02 -12.77 24.38
C ARG A 84 1.91 -12.10 25.75
N ASN A 85 0.81 -11.40 26.02
CA ASN A 85 0.63 -10.53 27.19
C ASN A 85 1.74 -9.46 27.32
N ASP A 86 2.31 -9.01 26.20
CA ASP A 86 3.28 -7.91 26.17
C ASP A 86 2.52 -6.58 26.14
N GLU A 87 2.09 -6.11 27.32
CA GLU A 87 1.28 -4.89 27.45
C GLU A 87 2.03 -3.63 26.99
N LYS A 88 3.35 -3.56 27.20
CA LYS A 88 4.16 -2.42 26.77
C LYS A 88 4.22 -2.33 25.25
N TRP A 89 4.45 -3.46 24.58
CA TRP A 89 4.48 -3.47 23.12
C TRP A 89 3.08 -3.26 22.53
N ALA A 90 2.03 -3.81 23.14
CA ALA A 90 0.65 -3.56 22.75
C ALA A 90 0.30 -2.06 22.80
N GLU A 91 0.68 -1.36 23.87
CA GLU A 91 0.51 0.09 24.01
C GLU A 91 1.24 0.86 22.89
N GLN A 92 2.52 0.55 22.65
CA GLN A 92 3.31 1.20 21.60
C GLN A 92 2.65 1.04 20.22
N ILE A 93 2.14 -0.15 19.91
CA ILE A 93 1.44 -0.40 18.65
C ILE A 93 0.09 0.33 18.61
N ALA A 94 -0.66 0.36 19.72
CA ALA A 94 -1.93 1.07 19.79
C ALA A 94 -1.76 2.57 19.50
N ILE A 95 -0.71 3.19 20.05
CA ILE A 95 -0.36 4.59 19.80
C ILE A 95 -0.04 4.81 18.31
N ARG A 96 0.74 3.92 17.68
CA ARG A 96 1.05 4.02 16.24
C ARG A 96 -0.20 3.90 15.37
N LEU A 97 -1.05 2.91 15.66
CA LEU A 97 -2.34 2.74 14.98
C LEU A 97 -3.22 4.00 15.12
N ALA A 98 -3.32 4.57 16.33
CA ALA A 98 -4.09 5.79 16.57
C ALA A 98 -3.54 7.00 15.78
N LYS A 99 -2.20 7.17 15.77
CA LYS A 99 -1.53 8.21 14.97
C LYS A 99 -1.70 8.05 13.46
N GLY A 100 -1.94 6.83 12.98
CA GLY A 100 -2.30 6.55 11.59
C GLY A 100 -3.81 6.64 11.32
N GLY A 101 -4.61 7.16 12.25
CA GLY A 101 -6.04 7.44 12.02
C GLY A 101 -7.00 6.32 12.44
N ILE A 102 -6.54 5.30 13.16
CA ILE A 102 -7.42 4.25 13.71
C ILE A 102 -8.21 4.81 14.91
N PRO A 103 -9.56 4.78 14.89
CA PRO A 103 -10.38 5.46 15.89
C PRO A 103 -10.38 4.73 17.25
N LEU A 104 -10.64 5.45 18.35
CA LEU A 104 -10.69 4.90 19.71
C LEU A 104 -11.63 3.69 19.84
N ARG A 105 -12.70 3.66 19.04
CA ARG A 105 -13.64 2.54 18.95
C ARG A 105 -12.95 1.21 18.66
N TYR A 106 -11.92 1.20 17.82
CA TYR A 106 -11.16 -0.01 17.50
C TYR A 106 -10.62 -0.68 18.78
N PHE A 107 -10.19 0.14 19.75
CA PHE A 107 -9.59 -0.30 21.00
C PHE A 107 -10.59 -0.64 22.11
N ARG A 108 -11.91 -0.53 21.88
CA ARG A 108 -12.94 -0.64 22.93
C ARG A 108 -12.93 -1.94 23.73
N TYR A 109 -12.37 -3.02 23.17
CA TYR A 109 -12.30 -4.33 23.81
C TYR A 109 -11.09 -4.48 24.74
N TYR A 110 -10.20 -3.49 24.79
CA TYR A 110 -8.96 -3.53 25.56
C TYR A 110 -8.99 -2.65 26.80
N LYS A 111 -10.19 -2.22 27.24
CA LYS A 111 -10.42 -1.39 28.43
C LYS A 111 -9.81 -1.90 29.74
N LYS A 112 -9.55 -3.21 29.83
CA LYS A 112 -8.94 -3.85 31.00
C LYS A 112 -7.40 -3.90 30.93
N SER A 113 -6.80 -3.49 29.81
CA SER A 113 -5.34 -3.45 29.68
C SER A 113 -4.80 -2.29 30.51
N SER A 114 -3.63 -2.49 31.14
CA SER A 114 -3.05 -1.50 32.05
C SER A 114 -2.74 -0.14 31.41
N TRP A 115 -2.53 -0.12 30.09
CA TRP A 115 -2.24 1.10 29.32
C TRP A 115 -3.48 1.84 28.81
N TYR A 116 -4.67 1.22 28.86
CA TYR A 116 -5.84 1.74 28.12
C TYR A 116 -6.33 3.10 28.64
N GLU A 117 -6.31 3.31 29.96
CA GLU A 117 -6.83 4.54 30.57
C GLU A 117 -6.04 5.76 30.09
N GLN A 118 -4.71 5.71 30.19
CA GLN A 118 -3.83 6.76 29.69
C GLN A 118 -3.94 6.92 28.17
N PHE A 119 -3.91 5.82 27.41
CA PHE A 119 -4.08 5.84 25.96
C PHE A 119 -5.39 6.52 25.53
N SER A 120 -6.49 6.25 26.24
CA SER A 120 -7.80 6.83 25.95
C SER A 120 -7.85 8.32 26.31
N ALA A 121 -7.18 8.73 27.40
CA ALA A 121 -7.08 10.14 27.78
C ALA A 121 -6.27 10.95 26.74
N ASP A 122 -5.20 10.36 26.21
CA ASP A 122 -4.32 10.99 25.22
C ASP A 122 -4.82 10.88 23.78
N PHE A 123 -5.97 10.22 23.55
CA PHE A 123 -6.41 9.86 22.21
C PHE A 123 -6.59 11.06 21.28
N GLN A 124 -7.03 12.21 21.80
CA GLN A 124 -7.18 13.43 21.02
C GLN A 124 -5.84 13.86 20.40
N THR A 125 -4.74 13.78 21.15
CA THR A 125 -3.39 14.10 20.65
C THR A 125 -2.99 13.20 19.47
N TYR A 126 -3.37 11.92 19.50
CA TYR A 126 -3.09 11.00 18.39
C TYR A 126 -3.96 11.30 17.17
N SER A 127 -5.21 11.68 17.39
CA SER A 127 -6.12 12.12 16.32
C SER A 127 -5.65 13.42 15.66
N ASP A 128 -5.19 14.39 16.45
CA ASP A 128 -4.65 15.66 15.94
C ASP A 128 -3.37 15.41 15.14
N TYR A 129 -2.51 14.49 15.59
CA TYR A 129 -1.34 14.04 14.82
C TYR A 129 -1.76 13.48 13.46
N TYR A 130 -2.78 12.63 13.40
CA TYR A 130 -3.28 12.09 12.13
C TYR A 130 -3.73 13.19 11.17
N ILE A 131 -4.56 14.13 11.65
CA ILE A 131 -5.08 15.23 10.83
C ILE A 131 -3.93 16.14 10.31
N ALA A 132 -2.91 16.37 11.13
CA ALA A 132 -1.79 17.24 10.77
C ALA A 132 -0.79 16.61 9.78
N ASN A 133 -0.62 15.28 9.80
CA ASN A 133 0.46 14.60 9.06
C ASN A 133 -0.02 13.80 7.84
N TYR A 134 -1.32 13.58 7.71
CA TYR A 134 -1.90 12.78 6.63
C TYR A 134 -2.93 13.58 5.83
N LYS A 135 -3.54 12.92 4.83
CA LYS A 135 -4.60 13.45 3.97
C LYS A 135 -5.88 12.61 4.16
N PRO A 136 -6.67 12.86 5.21
CA PRO A 136 -7.91 12.12 5.45
C PRO A 136 -8.89 12.17 4.27
N GLU A 137 -8.92 13.28 3.53
CA GLU A 137 -9.70 13.44 2.32
C GLU A 137 -9.28 12.47 1.20
N LEU A 138 -7.97 12.28 1.00
CA LEU A 138 -7.45 11.31 0.04
C LEU A 138 -7.84 9.89 0.42
N ARG A 139 -7.84 9.58 1.72
CA ARG A 139 -8.28 8.28 2.21
C ARG A 139 -9.73 8.00 1.80
N ASP A 140 -10.61 8.96 2.05
CA ASP A 140 -12.03 8.80 1.81
C ASP A 140 -12.32 8.74 0.30
N ASP A 141 -11.64 9.55 -0.51
CA ASP A 141 -11.70 9.51 -1.98
C ASP A 141 -11.21 8.16 -2.55
N LEU A 142 -10.11 7.62 -2.02
CA LEU A 142 -9.57 6.32 -2.43
C LEU A 142 -10.56 5.20 -2.12
N LEU A 143 -11.13 5.17 -0.91
CA LEU A 143 -12.11 4.16 -0.52
C LEU A 143 -13.39 4.21 -1.37
N ASP A 144 -13.86 5.42 -1.71
CA ASP A 144 -14.98 5.59 -2.64
C ASP A 144 -14.66 5.03 -4.04
N LEU A 145 -13.48 5.36 -4.57
CA LEU A 145 -13.03 4.88 -5.87
C LEU A 145 -12.94 3.34 -5.92
N ILE A 146 -12.36 2.72 -4.89
CA ILE A 146 -12.29 1.25 -4.77
C ILE A 146 -13.70 0.64 -4.70
N SER A 147 -14.63 1.29 -3.97
CA SER A 147 -16.02 0.83 -3.90
C SER A 147 -16.71 0.87 -5.26
N ARG A 148 -16.54 1.96 -6.01
CA ARG A 148 -17.09 2.11 -7.37
C ARG A 148 -16.46 1.13 -8.36
N ASP A 149 -15.16 0.90 -8.27
CA ASP A 149 -14.48 -0.11 -9.09
C ASP A 149 -15.02 -1.51 -8.79
N LYS A 150 -15.21 -1.86 -7.52
CA LYS A 150 -15.80 -3.14 -7.13
C LYS A 150 -17.23 -3.30 -7.67
N GLU A 151 -18.06 -2.27 -7.56
CA GLU A 151 -19.42 -2.28 -8.09
C GLU A 151 -19.43 -2.46 -9.62
N PHE A 152 -18.61 -1.68 -10.32
CA PHE A 152 -18.48 -1.80 -11.78
C PHE A 152 -18.04 -3.20 -12.19
N ASN A 153 -17.04 -3.78 -11.54
CA ASN A 153 -16.57 -5.13 -11.87
C ASN A 153 -17.62 -6.21 -11.57
N SER A 154 -18.42 -6.04 -10.51
CA SER A 154 -19.56 -6.93 -10.24
C SER A 154 -20.59 -6.87 -11.37
N ASN A 155 -20.99 -5.66 -11.76
CA ASN A 155 -21.93 -5.44 -12.86
C ASN A 155 -21.37 -5.95 -14.20
N TYR A 156 -20.08 -5.73 -14.46
CA TYR A 156 -19.39 -6.28 -15.62
C TYR A 156 -19.43 -7.82 -15.62
N HIS A 157 -19.23 -8.47 -14.47
CA HIS A 157 -19.30 -9.93 -14.37
C HIS A 157 -20.72 -10.46 -14.62
N ASP A 158 -21.74 -9.82 -14.04
CA ASP A 158 -23.13 -10.19 -14.26
C ASP A 158 -23.56 -9.95 -15.71
N TRP A 159 -23.09 -8.87 -16.34
CA TRP A 159 -23.22 -8.67 -17.78
C TRP A 159 -22.53 -9.79 -18.56
N ARG A 160 -21.25 -10.06 -18.29
CA ARG A 160 -20.49 -11.12 -18.98
C ARG A 160 -21.18 -12.48 -18.89
N THR A 161 -21.81 -12.80 -17.76
CA THR A 161 -22.55 -14.04 -17.51
C THR A 161 -24.03 -14.01 -17.92
N ARG A 162 -24.46 -12.97 -18.66
CA ARG A 162 -25.82 -12.80 -19.19
C ARG A 162 -26.93 -12.71 -18.13
N LYS A 163 -26.60 -12.31 -16.89
CA LYS A 163 -27.60 -12.05 -15.84
C LYS A 163 -28.25 -10.68 -15.96
N ILE A 164 -27.52 -9.70 -16.49
CA ILE A 164 -28.00 -8.35 -16.75
C ILE A 164 -27.56 -7.90 -18.15
N GLU A 165 -28.22 -6.86 -18.66
CA GLU A 165 -27.80 -6.20 -19.90
C GLU A 165 -27.26 -4.79 -19.64
N LEU A 166 -26.13 -4.50 -20.27
CA LEU A 166 -25.44 -3.22 -20.25
C LEU A 166 -25.09 -2.86 -21.69
N SER A 167 -25.35 -1.61 -22.08
CA SER A 167 -24.88 -1.11 -23.38
C SER A 167 -23.36 -1.00 -23.39
N LEU A 168 -22.78 -1.08 -24.59
CA LEU A 168 -21.35 -0.83 -24.80
C LEU A 168 -20.92 0.52 -24.20
N ASP A 169 -21.70 1.58 -24.40
CA ASP A 169 -21.42 2.91 -23.84
C ASP A 169 -21.37 2.91 -22.30
N LYS A 170 -22.23 2.13 -21.64
CA LYS A 170 -22.21 2.04 -20.16
C LYS A 170 -20.92 1.37 -19.68
N LEU A 171 -20.46 0.33 -20.37
CA LEU A 171 -19.21 -0.35 -20.07
C LEU A 171 -18.00 0.57 -20.28
N ILE A 172 -17.96 1.29 -21.41
CA ILE A 172 -16.89 2.24 -21.74
C ILE A 172 -16.86 3.38 -20.71
N ASN A 173 -18.01 4.02 -20.46
CA ASN A 173 -18.08 5.18 -19.57
C ASN A 173 -17.74 4.80 -18.12
N GLY A 174 -18.25 3.66 -17.63
CA GLY A 174 -17.97 3.18 -16.28
C GLY A 174 -16.48 2.91 -16.05
N ALA A 175 -15.85 2.16 -16.96
CA ALA A 175 -14.41 1.88 -16.90
C ALA A 175 -13.57 3.16 -17.03
N SER A 176 -13.92 4.06 -17.96
CA SER A 176 -13.20 5.30 -18.20
C SER A 176 -13.25 6.24 -17.01
N LYS A 177 -14.40 6.32 -16.32
CA LYS A 177 -14.55 7.17 -15.12
C LYS A 177 -13.63 6.73 -13.99
N ILE A 178 -13.54 5.42 -13.72
CA ILE A 178 -12.63 4.88 -12.69
C ILE A 178 -11.18 5.25 -13.00
N ILE A 179 -10.75 5.07 -14.24
CA ILE A 179 -9.37 5.37 -14.66
C ILE A 179 -9.09 6.87 -14.59
N SER A 180 -10.02 7.71 -15.04
CA SER A 180 -9.88 9.16 -14.96
C SER A 180 -9.78 9.64 -13.52
N ASP A 181 -10.62 9.12 -12.63
CA ASP A 181 -10.64 9.53 -11.22
C ASP A 181 -9.36 9.12 -10.52
N PHE A 182 -8.86 7.91 -10.81
CA PHE A 182 -7.61 7.46 -10.25
C PHE A 182 -6.42 8.31 -10.72
N LYS A 183 -6.37 8.63 -12.02
CA LYS A 183 -5.34 9.53 -12.58
C LYS A 183 -5.40 10.91 -11.96
N GLN A 184 -6.57 11.52 -11.86
CA GLN A 184 -6.72 12.85 -11.24
C GLN A 184 -6.29 12.84 -9.78
N MET A 185 -6.61 11.77 -9.05
CA MET A 185 -6.17 11.59 -7.67
C MET A 185 -4.65 11.49 -7.58
N THR A 186 -4.03 10.68 -8.43
CA THR A 186 -2.57 10.48 -8.42
C THR A 186 -1.81 11.69 -8.92
N ASP A 187 -2.34 12.41 -9.91
CA ASP A 187 -1.76 13.67 -10.40
C ASP A 187 -1.77 14.75 -9.30
N LYS A 188 -2.80 14.73 -8.44
CA LYS A 188 -2.95 15.70 -7.35
C LYS A 188 -2.10 15.39 -6.13
N TYR A 189 -2.00 14.12 -5.74
CA TYR A 189 -1.43 13.74 -4.44
C TYR A 189 -0.23 12.80 -4.52
N GLY A 190 0.11 12.27 -5.70
CA GLY A 190 0.98 11.11 -5.85
C GLY A 190 0.23 9.78 -5.67
N PHE A 191 0.96 8.67 -5.77
CA PHE A 191 0.35 7.35 -5.58
C PHE A 191 -0.22 7.20 -4.16
N PRO A 192 -1.51 6.85 -4.00
CA PRO A 192 -2.14 6.89 -2.69
C PRO A 192 -1.74 5.66 -1.87
N ASN A 193 -0.75 5.86 -0.99
CA ASN A 193 -0.24 4.87 -0.04
C ASN A 193 -0.52 5.29 1.41
N GLU A 194 -0.23 4.39 2.37
CA GLU A 194 -0.53 4.62 3.79
C GLU A 194 0.34 5.73 4.43
N ARG A 195 1.41 6.18 3.77
CA ARG A 195 2.18 7.36 4.21
C ARG A 195 1.38 8.65 3.97
N LEU A 196 0.51 8.66 2.97
CA LEU A 196 -0.37 9.80 2.66
C LEU A 196 -1.73 9.68 3.34
N THR A 197 -2.35 8.50 3.32
CA THR A 197 -3.76 8.32 3.74
C THR A 197 -3.94 7.95 5.21
N GLY A 198 -2.89 7.41 5.83
CA GLY A 198 -2.98 6.67 7.09
C GLY A 198 -3.50 5.25 6.87
N TYR A 199 -4.13 4.68 7.89
CA TYR A 199 -4.54 3.28 7.92
C TYR A 199 -6.03 3.10 7.62
N ASN A 200 -6.36 2.03 6.90
CA ASN A 200 -7.73 1.69 6.54
C ASN A 200 -8.45 0.92 7.66
N TYR A 201 -9.28 1.62 8.42
CA TYR A 201 -10.14 1.02 9.44
C TYR A 201 -11.48 0.52 8.85
N VAL A 202 -11.72 -0.79 8.91
CA VAL A 202 -12.97 -1.40 8.46
C VAL A 202 -13.94 -1.55 9.63
N ARG A 203 -14.78 -0.53 9.83
CA ARG A 203 -15.72 -0.42 10.97
C ARG A 203 -16.57 -1.67 11.23
N ARG A 204 -17.09 -2.33 10.19
CA ARG A 204 -17.98 -3.51 10.35
C ARG A 204 -17.26 -4.72 10.95
N LYS A 205 -15.98 -4.88 10.63
CA LYS A 205 -15.13 -5.98 11.09
C LYS A 205 -14.32 -5.61 12.34
N ASN A 206 -14.23 -4.32 12.64
CA ASN A 206 -13.33 -3.78 13.65
C ASN A 206 -11.87 -4.20 13.41
N SER A 207 -11.45 -4.21 12.15
CA SER A 207 -10.11 -4.59 11.68
C SER A 207 -9.42 -3.41 11.01
N VAL A 208 -8.10 -3.54 10.86
CA VAL A 208 -7.30 -2.70 9.96
C VAL A 208 -6.89 -3.58 8.80
N GLU A 209 -7.22 -3.16 7.58
CA GLU A 209 -7.00 -3.94 6.36
C GLU A 209 -6.17 -3.10 5.38
N TYR A 210 -5.61 -3.70 4.34
CA TYR A 210 -5.00 -2.92 3.25
C TYR A 210 -6.10 -2.21 2.42
N TYR A 211 -5.72 -1.18 1.66
CA TYR A 211 -6.66 -0.45 0.78
C TYR A 211 -7.07 -1.25 -0.47
N ASN A 212 -6.42 -2.36 -0.82
CA ASN A 212 -6.67 -3.12 -2.07
C ASN A 212 -6.42 -2.30 -3.35
N THR A 213 -5.50 -1.34 -3.32
CA THR A 213 -5.11 -0.52 -4.48
C THR A 213 -4.50 -1.37 -5.60
N ASP A 214 -3.86 -2.48 -5.26
CA ASP A 214 -3.39 -3.52 -6.18
C ASP A 214 -4.50 -4.07 -7.07
N VAL A 215 -5.66 -4.39 -6.49
CA VAL A 215 -6.82 -4.91 -7.22
C VAL A 215 -7.35 -3.87 -8.21
N LEU A 216 -7.39 -2.60 -7.81
CA LEU A 216 -7.78 -1.49 -8.69
C LEU A 216 -6.85 -1.41 -9.91
N ILE A 217 -5.53 -1.47 -9.71
CA ILE A 217 -4.54 -1.41 -10.81
C ILE A 217 -4.69 -2.63 -11.73
N ILE A 218 -4.88 -3.82 -11.17
CA ILE A 218 -5.13 -5.05 -11.94
C ILE A 218 -6.33 -4.87 -12.86
N HIS A 219 -7.45 -4.36 -12.35
CA HIS A 219 -8.64 -4.11 -13.16
C HIS A 219 -8.39 -3.07 -14.25
N ILE A 220 -7.63 -2.01 -13.96
CA ILE A 220 -7.25 -0.99 -14.95
C ILE A 220 -6.39 -1.61 -16.07
N TYR A 221 -5.43 -2.47 -15.73
CA TYR A 221 -4.58 -3.15 -16.72
C TYR A 221 -5.38 -4.14 -17.57
N GLN A 222 -6.32 -4.87 -16.98
CA GLN A 222 -7.26 -5.73 -17.70
C GLN A 222 -8.17 -4.93 -18.65
N ARG A 223 -8.38 -3.64 -18.38
CA ARG A 223 -9.09 -2.69 -19.26
C ARG A 223 -8.20 -2.07 -20.34
N GLY A 224 -6.97 -2.56 -20.48
CA GLY A 224 -6.04 -2.16 -21.54
C GLY A 224 -5.33 -0.83 -21.29
N VAL A 225 -5.25 -0.35 -20.04
CA VAL A 225 -4.54 0.87 -19.67
C VAL A 225 -3.42 0.55 -18.67
N LEU A 226 -2.18 0.86 -19.03
CA LEU A 226 -0.98 0.52 -18.25
C LEU A 226 -0.42 1.74 -17.50
N ILE A 227 -1.20 2.28 -16.56
CA ILE A 227 -0.74 3.38 -15.68
C ILE A 227 0.38 2.91 -14.75
N PHE A 228 1.36 3.77 -14.43
CA PHE A 228 2.48 3.45 -13.52
C PHE A 228 3.38 2.28 -13.93
N LYS A 229 3.26 1.75 -15.15
CA LYS A 229 4.05 0.59 -15.60
C LYS A 229 5.55 0.74 -15.34
N ASP A 230 6.07 1.93 -15.56
CA ASP A 230 7.50 2.25 -15.41
C ASP A 230 7.84 2.76 -13.99
N GLU A 231 6.84 2.92 -13.11
CA GLU A 231 6.95 3.43 -11.73
C GLU A 231 6.62 2.35 -10.67
N ILE A 232 6.26 1.13 -11.08
CA ILE A 232 5.83 0.07 -10.13
C ILE A 232 6.90 -0.22 -9.07
N HIS A 233 8.17 -0.25 -9.47
CA HIS A 233 9.26 -0.50 -8.53
C HIS A 233 9.32 0.56 -7.43
N ASP A 234 9.26 1.85 -7.81
CA ASP A 234 9.28 2.96 -6.87
C ASP A 234 8.08 2.91 -5.92
N ILE A 235 6.88 2.61 -6.46
CA ILE A 235 5.66 2.45 -5.66
C ILE A 235 5.81 1.30 -4.63
N VAL A 236 6.45 0.19 -5.02
CA VAL A 236 6.75 -0.91 -4.09
C VAL A 236 7.72 -0.45 -3.00
N CYS A 237 8.78 0.27 -3.36
CA CYS A 237 9.78 0.75 -2.42
C CYS A 237 9.29 1.86 -1.48
N GLU A 238 8.16 2.48 -1.79
CA GLU A 238 7.43 3.38 -0.89
C GLU A 238 6.35 2.68 -0.06
N GLY A 239 6.17 1.36 -0.20
CA GLY A 239 5.16 0.59 0.51
C GLY A 239 3.74 0.77 -0.04
N GLY A 240 3.59 1.29 -1.26
CA GLY A 240 2.31 1.45 -1.93
C GLY A 240 1.75 0.16 -2.52
N LEU A 241 2.62 -0.79 -2.87
CA LEU A 241 2.25 -2.11 -3.39
C LEU A 241 3.14 -3.20 -2.80
N HIS A 242 2.58 -4.40 -2.67
CA HIS A 242 3.35 -5.59 -2.30
C HIS A 242 4.30 -5.99 -3.45
N PRO A 243 5.57 -6.39 -3.19
CA PRO A 243 6.57 -6.75 -4.20
C PRO A 243 6.10 -7.80 -5.22
N ASN A 244 5.34 -8.81 -4.77
CA ASN A 244 4.70 -9.81 -5.64
C ASN A 244 3.85 -9.22 -6.79
N TYR A 245 3.39 -7.97 -6.69
CA TYR A 245 2.65 -7.32 -7.76
C TYR A 245 3.54 -6.79 -8.89
N GLU A 246 4.84 -6.63 -8.70
CA GLU A 246 5.73 -6.13 -9.75
C GLU A 246 5.72 -7.08 -10.97
N GLU A 247 5.97 -8.36 -10.74
CA GLU A 247 5.92 -9.38 -11.80
C GLU A 247 4.51 -9.68 -12.29
N THR A 248 3.52 -9.59 -11.40
CA THR A 248 2.11 -9.85 -11.74
C THR A 248 1.58 -8.78 -12.71
N LEU A 249 1.81 -7.50 -12.41
CA LEU A 249 1.36 -6.38 -13.23
C LEU A 249 2.11 -6.29 -14.58
N LYS A 250 3.36 -6.77 -14.66
CA LYS A 250 4.08 -6.94 -15.94
C LYS A 250 3.37 -7.91 -16.89
N LYS A 251 2.68 -8.93 -16.35
CA LYS A 251 2.01 -9.99 -17.12
C LYS A 251 0.54 -9.73 -17.42
N ILE A 252 -0.13 -8.90 -16.61
CA ILE A 252 -1.55 -8.59 -16.83
C ILE A 252 -1.71 -7.60 -17.98
N ARG A 253 -2.50 -8.00 -18.97
CA ARG A 253 -2.88 -7.20 -20.14
C ARG A 253 -4.36 -7.45 -20.47
N GLY A 254 -5.01 -6.48 -21.11
CA GLY A 254 -6.32 -6.67 -21.74
C GLY A 254 -6.25 -7.64 -22.93
N PHE A 255 -7.38 -7.85 -23.62
CA PHE A 255 -7.48 -8.70 -24.81
C PHE A 255 -6.71 -8.15 -26.03
N GLY A 256 -6.27 -6.88 -26.02
CA GLY A 256 -5.41 -6.29 -27.04
C GLY A 256 -4.03 -5.83 -26.52
N ASN A 257 -3.20 -5.29 -27.42
CA ASN A 257 -1.89 -4.65 -27.16
C ASN A 257 -1.96 -3.41 -26.23
N SER A 258 -2.87 -3.36 -25.25
CA SER A 258 -3.09 -2.24 -24.32
C SER A 258 -3.40 -0.92 -25.03
N THR A 259 -4.39 -0.94 -25.91
CA THR A 259 -4.76 0.21 -26.77
C THR A 259 -5.83 1.12 -26.16
N GLY A 260 -6.19 0.95 -24.87
CA GLY A 260 -7.17 1.77 -24.17
C GLY A 260 -8.56 1.15 -23.98
N VAL A 261 -9.34 1.76 -23.08
CA VAL A 261 -10.63 1.26 -22.57
C VAL A 261 -11.65 0.99 -23.68
N GLU A 262 -11.79 1.93 -24.61
CA GLU A 262 -12.82 1.84 -25.65
C GLU A 262 -12.65 0.59 -26.51
N GLN A 263 -11.42 0.35 -26.99
CA GLN A 263 -11.11 -0.81 -27.81
C GLN A 263 -11.28 -2.11 -27.03
N GLU A 264 -10.82 -2.14 -25.78
CA GLU A 264 -10.96 -3.31 -24.92
C GLU A 264 -12.44 -3.68 -24.68
N MET A 265 -13.29 -2.68 -24.42
CA MET A 265 -14.72 -2.90 -24.21
C MET A 265 -15.43 -3.32 -25.51
N LYS A 266 -15.06 -2.76 -26.67
CA LYS A 266 -15.58 -3.19 -27.98
C LYS A 266 -15.28 -4.68 -28.25
N VAL A 267 -14.05 -5.11 -28.00
CA VAL A 267 -13.63 -6.51 -28.18
C VAL A 267 -14.41 -7.44 -27.24
N ARG A 268 -14.50 -7.09 -25.94
CA ARG A 268 -15.27 -7.86 -24.95
C ARG A 268 -16.75 -7.94 -25.32
N TYR A 269 -17.33 -6.84 -25.77
CA TYR A 269 -18.73 -6.78 -26.17
C TYR A 269 -19.01 -7.71 -27.34
N LYS A 270 -18.19 -7.66 -28.40
CA LYS A 270 -18.29 -8.59 -29.53
C LYS A 270 -18.18 -10.05 -29.07
N MET A 271 -17.19 -10.36 -28.24
CA MET A 271 -16.94 -11.72 -27.76
C MET A 271 -18.07 -12.28 -26.87
N TYR A 272 -18.72 -11.48 -26.03
CA TYR A 272 -19.73 -12.00 -25.09
C TYR A 272 -21.18 -11.81 -25.55
N ARG A 273 -21.42 -10.99 -26.57
CA ARG A 273 -22.76 -10.66 -27.08
C ARG A 273 -22.97 -10.83 -28.57
N GLN A 274 -21.92 -11.01 -29.37
CA GLN A 274 -22.04 -11.11 -30.84
C GLN A 274 -21.46 -12.40 -31.43
N THR A 275 -20.98 -13.34 -30.62
CA THR A 275 -20.76 -14.73 -31.06
C THR A 275 -22.04 -15.53 -30.79
N GLU A 276 -22.83 -15.70 -31.84
CA GLU A 276 -23.72 -16.85 -32.05
C GLU A 276 -22.93 -18.01 -32.66
#